data_AF-A0A927TML2-F1
#
_entry.id   AF-A0A927TML2-F1
#
_cell.length_a   1.000
_cell.length_b   1.000
_cell.length_c   1.000
_cell.angle_alpha   90.00
_cell.angle_beta   90.00
_cell.angle_gamma   90.00
#
_symmetry.space_group_name_H-M   'P 1'
#
loop_
_entity.id
_entity.type
_entity.pdbx_description
1 polymer ?
#
loop_
_entity_poly.entity_id
_entity_poly.type
_entity_poly.pdbx_seq_one_letter_code
_entity_poly.pdbx_strand_id
1 'polypeptide(L)' 'EVDEYMHWYCKDRIKSTLGGLSPLDYRRSIGVAV' A
#
# COMPACT_ATOMS: atom_id res chain seq x y z
N GLU A 1 -0.25 -12.83 17.11
CA GLU A 1 -1.35 -11.85 16.98
C GLU A 1 -0.90 -10.50 16.41
N VAL A 2 -0.11 -9.66 17.10
CA VAL A 2 0.31 -8.34 16.55
C VAL A 2 1.29 -8.47 15.38
N ASP A 3 2.22 -9.42 15.45
CA ASP A 3 3.24 -9.61 14.42
C ASP A 3 2.64 -9.99 13.05
N GLU A 4 1.69 -10.93 13.04
CA GLU A 4 0.94 -11.30 11.83
C GLU A 4 0.11 -10.14 11.29
N TYR A 5 -0.53 -9.35 12.17
CA TYR A 5 -1.23 -8.15 11.77
C TYR A 5 -0.29 -7.13 11.12
N MET A 6 0.90 -6.92 11.68
CA MET A 6 1.92 -6.02 11.11
C MET A 6 2.41 -6.52 9.75
N HIS A 7 2.62 -7.83 9.59
CA HIS A 7 3.00 -8.43 8.31
C HIS A 7 1.91 -8.24 7.24
N TRP A 8 0.65 -8.52 7.57
CA TRP A 8 -0.49 -8.29 6.66
C TRP A 8 -0.67 -6.80 6.34
N TYR A 9 -0.55 -5.94 7.35
CA TYR A 9 -0.69 -4.49 7.19
C TYR A 9 0.36 -3.93 6.22
N CYS A 10 1.62 -4.31 6.40
CA CYS A 10 2.72 -3.82 5.58
C CYS A 10 2.65 -4.33 4.14
N LYS A 11 2.17 -5.57 3.93
CA LYS A 11 2.20 -6.23 2.63
C LYS A 11 0.92 -6.04 1.81
N ASP A 12 -0.23 -6.21 2.46
CA ASP A 12 -1.51 -6.38 1.78
C ASP A 12 -2.41 -5.15 1.97
N ARG A 13 -2.43 -4.57 3.18
CA ARG A 13 -3.27 -3.41 3.48
C ARG A 13 -2.86 -2.16 2.70
N ILE A 14 -1.58 -1.98 2.43
CA ILE A 14 -1.11 -0.82 1.65
C ILE A 14 -1.83 -0.76 0.30
N LYS A 15 -2.07 -1.90 -0.36
CA LYS A 15 -2.79 -1.93 -1.64
C LYS A 15 -4.26 -1.59 -1.46
N SER A 16 -4.92 -2.05 -0.40
CA SER A 16 -6.34 -1.74 -0.14
C SER A 16 -6.59 -0.26 0.10
N THR A 17 -5.74 0.44 0.86
CA THR A 17 -5.86 1.90 1.06
C THR A 17 -5.55 2.69 -0.21
N LEU A 18 -4.71 2.14 -1.09
CA LEU A 18 -4.31 2.78 -2.34
C LEU A 18 -5.25 2.41 -3.52
N GLY A 19 -6.43 1.83 -3.25
CA GLY A 19 -7.39 1.48 -4.30
C GLY A 19 -6.97 0.29 -5.18
N GLY A 20 -6.19 -0.63 -4.63
CA GLY A 20 -5.61 -1.78 -5.35
C GLY A 20 -4.29 -1.47 -6.04
N LEU A 21 -3.81 -0.22 -5.98
CA LEU A 21 -2.55 0.19 -6.58
C LEU A 21 -1.34 -0.23 -5.74
N SER A 22 -0.23 -0.50 -6.40
CA SER A 22 1.06 -0.57 -5.69
C SER A 22 1.42 0.82 -5.15
N PRO A 23 2.25 0.93 -4.10
CA PRO A 23 2.73 2.22 -3.61
C PRO A 23 3.38 3.10 -4.69
N LEU A 24 4.01 2.50 -5.70
CA LEU A 24 4.58 3.25 -6.82
C LEU A 24 3.48 3.78 -7.76
N ASP A 25 2.51 2.93 -8.12
CA ASP A 25 1.41 3.32 -9.01
C ASP A 25 0.51 4.36 -8.36
N TYR A 26 0.26 4.26 -7.06
CA TYR A 26 -0.47 5.28 -6.32
C TYR A 26 0.27 6.61 -6.32
N ARG A 27 1.59 6.61 -6.06
CA ARG A 27 2.38 7.85 -6.11
C ARG A 27 2.37 8.49 -7.50
N ARG A 28 2.35 7.69 -8.56
CA ARG A 28 2.16 8.16 -9.94
C ARG A 28 0.76 8.72 -10.17
N SER A 29 -0.29 8.04 -9.68
CA SER A 29 -1.68 8.50 -9.86
C SER A 29 -1.98 9.82 -9.18
N ILE A 30 -1.30 10.13 -8.06
CA ILE A 30 -1.43 11.43 -7.37
C ILE A 30 -0.38 12.46 -7.79
N GLY A 31 0.46 12.15 -8.79
CA GLY A 31 1.47 13.07 -9.31
C GLY A 31 2.65 13.36 -8.37
N VAL A 32 2.89 12.50 -7.38
CA VAL A 32 3.99 12.64 -6.40
C VAL A 32 5.27 11.94 -6.87
N ALA A 33 5.18 10.93 -7.72
CA ALA A 33 6.33 10.27 -8.33
C ALA A 33 6.28 10.38 -9.86
N VAL A 34 7.41 10.79 -10.45
CA VAL A 34 7.67 10.83 -11.89
C VAL A 34 8.10 9.45 -12.37
#